data_AF-A0A137QJH5-F1
#
_entry.id   AF-A0A137QJH5-F1
#
_cell.length_a   1.000
_cell.length_b   1.000
_cell.length_c   1.000
_cell.angle_alpha   90.00
_cell.angle_beta   90.00
_cell.angle_gamma   90.00
#
_symmetry.space_group_name_H-M   'P 1'
#
loop_
_entity.id
_entity.type
_entity.pdbx_description
1 polymer ?
#
loop_
_entity_poly.entity_id
_entity_poly.type
_entity_poly.pdbx_seq_one_letter_code
_entity_poly.pdbx_strand_id
1 'polypeptide(L)'
;MSQSGGTNLETGLSMTHSTQLGQHRVYVMRSDDDGVTFEGMDGSLTPTGITATLTPKTRGDGSAWAWDVVGPGAGLYTSDGVIIIPAQFRNIYSKDHGKTCINGGFSAYEPDNKPLDPEDEISVLFYNNAESDAPSRTIFLNSGTTTRTEMRFRISYNNAKTWPMCRPLSNFTPPSGSGTEGGYSSMVKTADKNIGVMVETNLDISNNDVSARGILWHKLNLTWILHTCAC
;
A
#
# COMPACT_ATOMS: atom_id res chain seq x y z
N MET A 1 9.66 7.28 -1.28
CA MET A 1 10.17 7.45 -2.67
C MET A 1 9.17 8.26 -3.47
N SER A 2 9.59 9.25 -4.27
CA SER A 2 8.66 10.07 -5.06
C SER A 2 8.42 9.45 -6.45
N GLN A 3 7.15 9.20 -6.81
CA GLN A 3 6.76 8.67 -8.13
C GLN A 3 6.76 9.74 -9.23
N SER A 4 7.11 11.00 -8.90
CA SER A 4 7.10 12.16 -9.79
C SER A 4 8.45 12.46 -10.46
N GLY A 5 9.31 11.45 -10.66
CA GLY A 5 10.63 11.64 -11.27
C GLY A 5 11.68 12.16 -10.28
N GLY A 6 12.84 12.60 -10.80
CA GLY A 6 14.00 13.03 -10.01
C GLY A 6 15.30 12.38 -10.49
N THR A 7 16.40 12.62 -9.79
CA THR A 7 17.68 11.98 -10.12
C THR A 7 17.76 10.59 -9.51
N ASN A 8 18.01 9.57 -10.32
CA ASN A 8 18.30 8.23 -9.81
C ASN A 8 19.59 8.30 -8.98
N LEU A 9 19.50 7.94 -7.70
CA LEU A 9 20.60 8.11 -6.74
C LEU A 9 21.81 7.21 -7.03
N GLU A 10 21.61 6.07 -7.69
CA GLU A 10 22.68 5.12 -8.02
C GLU A 10 23.44 5.52 -9.28
N THR A 11 22.75 6.09 -10.26
CA THR A 11 23.29 6.38 -11.58
C THR A 11 23.54 7.87 -11.84
N GLY A 12 22.98 8.75 -11.00
CA GLY A 12 22.99 10.20 -11.20
C GLY A 12 22.18 10.67 -12.41
N LEU A 13 21.46 9.78 -13.09
CA LEU A 13 20.67 10.09 -14.27
C LEU A 13 19.32 10.70 -13.88
N SER A 14 18.92 11.75 -14.58
CA SER A 14 17.57 12.29 -14.46
C SER A 14 16.56 11.25 -14.94
N MET A 15 15.61 10.89 -14.08
CA MET A 15 14.46 10.08 -14.42
C MET A 15 13.47 10.97 -15.15
N THR A 16 13.33 10.75 -16.44
CA THR A 16 12.33 11.43 -17.27
C THR A 16 10.93 10.97 -16.87
N HIS A 17 10.01 11.93 -16.72
CA HIS A 17 8.58 11.62 -16.61
C HIS A 17 8.13 10.79 -17.79
N SER A 18 7.28 9.78 -17.55
CA SER A 18 6.67 9.06 -18.67
C SER A 18 5.70 9.96 -19.42
N THR A 19 5.97 10.14 -20.70
CA THR A 19 5.17 10.91 -21.66
C THR A 19 4.42 10.00 -22.63
N GLN A 20 4.71 8.69 -22.63
CA GLN A 20 4.14 7.71 -23.55
C GLN A 20 3.78 6.39 -22.86
N LEU A 21 2.73 5.75 -23.37
CA LEU A 21 2.30 4.41 -22.92
C LEU A 21 3.47 3.41 -23.02
N GLY A 22 3.69 2.63 -21.96
CA GLY A 22 4.71 1.59 -21.91
C GLY A 22 6.11 2.03 -21.48
N GLN A 23 6.28 3.33 -21.15
CA GLN A 23 7.48 3.81 -20.46
C GLN A 23 7.49 3.39 -18.99
N HIS A 24 6.34 3.46 -18.32
CA HIS A 24 6.13 2.76 -17.05
C HIS A 24 5.48 1.39 -17.33
N ARG A 25 6.15 0.33 -16.90
CA ARG A 25 5.78 -1.06 -17.25
C ARG A 25 5.31 -1.80 -16.01
N VAL A 26 4.29 -2.63 -16.22
CA VAL A 26 3.81 -3.59 -15.23
C VAL A 26 4.48 -4.94 -15.46
N TYR A 27 5.03 -5.49 -14.38
CA TYR A 27 5.67 -6.80 -14.31
C TYR A 27 5.06 -7.61 -13.17
N VAL A 28 5.10 -8.94 -13.29
CA VAL A 28 4.75 -9.87 -12.21
C VAL A 28 5.86 -10.89 -12.03
N MET A 29 6.08 -11.23 -10.76
CA MET A 29 6.85 -12.39 -10.32
C MET A 29 6.04 -13.14 -9.27
N ARG A 30 6.37 -14.41 -9.09
CA ARG A 30 5.79 -15.29 -8.07
C ARG A 30 6.88 -16.09 -7.38
N SER A 31 6.57 -16.56 -6.18
CA SER A 31 7.37 -17.51 -5.43
C SER A 31 6.47 -18.67 -5.04
N ASP A 32 6.95 -19.90 -5.27
CA ASP A 32 6.30 -21.14 -4.85
C ASP A 32 7.05 -21.80 -3.65
N ASP A 33 8.00 -21.08 -3.05
CA ASP A 33 8.93 -21.57 -2.01
C ASP A 33 9.04 -20.62 -0.81
N ASP A 34 7.91 -20.04 -0.40
CA ASP A 34 7.79 -19.15 0.76
C ASP A 34 8.69 -17.90 0.68
N GLY A 35 8.83 -17.35 -0.53
CA GLY A 35 9.54 -16.10 -0.79
C GLY A 35 11.07 -16.24 -0.89
N VAL A 36 11.60 -17.47 -0.99
CA VAL A 36 13.05 -17.70 -1.11
C VAL A 36 13.54 -17.40 -2.54
N THR A 37 12.82 -17.83 -3.56
CA THR A 37 13.10 -17.55 -4.97
C THR A 37 11.91 -16.95 -5.70
N PHE A 38 12.18 -16.24 -6.79
CA PHE A 38 11.16 -15.55 -7.58
C PHE A 38 11.33 -15.85 -9.06
N GLU A 39 10.23 -16.19 -9.71
CA GLU A 39 10.15 -16.50 -11.13
C GLU A 39 9.04 -15.70 -11.80
N GLY A 40 9.14 -15.52 -13.11
CA GLY A 40 8.03 -15.09 -13.95
C GLY A 40 6.89 -16.11 -13.95
N MET A 41 5.74 -15.69 -14.49
CA MET A 41 4.56 -16.55 -14.64
C MET A 41 4.81 -17.78 -15.52
N ASP A 42 5.81 -17.73 -16.40
CA ASP A 42 6.24 -18.82 -17.28
C ASP A 42 7.33 -19.71 -16.65
N GLY A 43 7.71 -19.46 -15.39
CA GLY A 43 8.80 -20.16 -14.70
C GLY A 43 10.21 -19.67 -15.06
N SER A 44 10.34 -18.57 -15.82
CA SER A 44 11.64 -17.96 -16.09
C SER A 44 12.18 -17.19 -14.87
N LEU A 45 13.50 -16.99 -14.77
CA LEU A 45 14.11 -16.15 -13.73
C LEU A 45 13.94 -14.64 -14.00
N THR A 46 13.13 -14.26 -15.00
CA THR A 46 12.89 -12.87 -15.38
C THR A 46 11.46 -12.47 -15.07
N PRO A 47 11.19 -11.22 -14.62
CA PRO A 47 9.82 -10.76 -14.42
C PRO A 47 9.00 -10.85 -15.71
N THR A 48 7.78 -11.39 -15.63
CA THR A 48 6.89 -11.44 -16.79
C THR A 48 6.26 -10.07 -17.04
N GLY A 49 6.50 -9.50 -18.21
CA GLY A 49 5.89 -8.23 -18.61
C GLY A 49 4.41 -8.38 -18.98
N ILE A 50 3.54 -7.66 -18.28
CA ILE A 50 2.07 -7.72 -18.47
C ILE A 50 1.45 -6.37 -18.82
N THR A 51 2.30 -5.37 -19.13
CA THR A 51 1.89 -4.00 -19.45
C THR A 51 0.85 -3.97 -20.57
N ALA A 52 1.10 -4.68 -21.68
CA ALA A 52 0.19 -4.70 -22.82
C ALA A 52 -1.19 -5.30 -22.50
N THR A 53 -1.25 -6.19 -21.51
CA THR A 53 -2.46 -6.90 -21.09
C THR A 53 -3.28 -6.09 -20.08
N LEU A 54 -2.60 -5.47 -19.11
CA LEU A 54 -3.26 -4.91 -17.93
C LEU A 54 -3.26 -3.39 -17.86
N THR A 55 -2.47 -2.68 -18.67
CA THR A 55 -2.48 -1.22 -18.64
C THR A 55 -3.53 -0.68 -19.61
N PRO A 56 -4.51 0.11 -19.14
CA PRO A 56 -5.44 0.80 -20.03
C PRO A 56 -4.68 1.66 -21.04
N LYS A 57 -5.14 1.71 -22.30
CA LYS A 57 -4.52 2.59 -23.31
C LYS A 57 -5.05 4.03 -23.26
N THR A 58 -6.27 4.18 -22.75
CA THR A 58 -6.99 5.44 -22.68
C THR A 58 -7.57 5.64 -21.28
N ARG A 59 -7.64 6.89 -20.83
CA ARG A 59 -8.34 7.27 -19.58
C ARG A 59 -9.85 7.33 -19.80
N GLY A 60 -10.60 7.51 -18.72
CA GLY A 60 -12.06 7.67 -18.78
C GLY A 60 -12.50 8.91 -19.58
N ASP A 61 -11.64 9.92 -19.73
CA ASP A 61 -11.87 11.11 -20.56
C ASP A 61 -11.44 10.93 -22.04
N GLY A 62 -10.98 9.74 -22.42
CA GLY A 62 -10.51 9.43 -23.78
C GLY A 62 -9.06 9.80 -24.09
N SER A 63 -8.35 10.50 -23.19
CA SER A 63 -6.93 10.83 -23.36
C SER A 63 -6.02 9.59 -23.24
N ALA A 64 -4.81 9.64 -23.80
CA ALA A 64 -3.87 8.52 -23.74
C ALA A 64 -3.33 8.29 -22.33
N TRP A 65 -3.21 7.03 -21.92
CA TRP A 65 -2.64 6.63 -20.63
C TRP A 65 -1.11 6.54 -20.74
N ALA A 66 -0.37 7.53 -20.21
CA ALA A 66 1.09 7.55 -20.27
C ALA A 66 1.80 7.02 -19.01
N TRP A 67 1.15 7.10 -17.85
CA TRP A 67 1.71 6.72 -16.55
C TRP A 67 0.78 5.73 -15.85
N ASP A 68 1.27 4.54 -15.54
CA ASP A 68 0.52 3.50 -14.84
C ASP A 68 1.16 3.20 -13.49
N VAL A 69 0.38 2.85 -12.47
CA VAL A 69 0.92 2.39 -11.19
C VAL A 69 0.04 1.29 -10.64
N VAL A 70 0.67 0.19 -10.24
CA VAL A 70 0.05 -0.79 -9.34
C VAL A 70 0.29 -0.26 -7.94
N GLY A 71 -0.76 -0.11 -7.15
CA GLY A 71 -0.67 0.51 -5.83
C GLY A 71 0.41 -0.19 -5.00
N PRO A 72 1.33 0.55 -4.37
CA PRO A 72 2.23 -0.09 -3.42
C PRO A 72 1.44 -0.57 -2.20
N GLY A 73 2.05 -1.46 -1.43
CA GLY A 73 1.39 -2.13 -0.32
C GLY A 73 1.06 -3.57 -0.68
N ALA A 74 -0.19 -3.99 -0.44
CA ALA A 74 -0.61 -5.39 -0.57
C ALA A 74 -1.93 -5.53 -1.34
N GLY A 75 -2.04 -6.62 -2.11
CA GLY A 75 -3.30 -7.10 -2.65
C GLY A 75 -4.11 -7.90 -1.63
N LEU A 76 -5.30 -8.34 -2.04
CA LEU A 76 -6.22 -9.14 -1.25
C LEU A 76 -6.44 -10.51 -1.90
N TYR A 77 -6.68 -11.52 -1.05
CA TYR A 77 -7.22 -12.81 -1.47
C TYR A 77 -8.59 -13.00 -0.81
N THR A 78 -9.63 -13.09 -1.62
CA THR A 78 -11.01 -13.15 -1.14
C THR A 78 -11.39 -14.58 -0.75
N SER A 79 -12.45 -14.71 0.06
CA SER A 79 -12.94 -16.03 0.51
C SER A 79 -13.49 -16.90 -0.62
N ASP A 80 -13.88 -16.31 -1.75
CA ASP A 80 -14.27 -17.01 -2.98
C ASP A 80 -13.09 -17.28 -3.93
N GLY A 81 -11.86 -17.04 -3.47
CA GLY A 81 -10.62 -17.45 -4.14
C GLY A 81 -10.08 -16.49 -5.19
N VAL A 82 -10.51 -15.22 -5.17
CA VAL A 82 -10.10 -14.19 -6.12
C VAL A 82 -8.92 -13.38 -5.55
N ILE A 83 -7.88 -13.20 -6.36
CA ILE A 83 -6.81 -12.23 -6.09
C ILE A 83 -7.25 -10.87 -6.61
N ILE A 84 -7.15 -9.84 -5.78
CA ILE A 84 -7.45 -8.44 -6.13
C ILE A 84 -6.22 -7.58 -5.82
N ILE A 85 -5.69 -6.91 -6.83
CA ILE A 85 -4.52 -6.03 -6.70
C ILE A 85 -4.95 -4.61 -7.09
N PRO A 86 -4.89 -3.64 -6.16
CA PRO A 86 -5.20 -2.24 -6.46
C PRO A 86 -4.22 -1.67 -7.47
N ALA A 87 -4.73 -0.91 -8.43
CA ALA A 87 -3.93 -0.13 -9.36
C ALA A 87 -4.60 1.23 -9.61
N GLN A 88 -3.88 2.16 -10.21
CA GLN A 88 -4.47 3.45 -10.52
C GLN A 88 -5.68 3.25 -11.44
N PHE A 89 -6.82 3.79 -11.01
CA PHE A 89 -8.09 3.80 -11.75
C PHE A 89 -8.67 2.41 -12.11
N ARG A 90 -8.15 1.33 -11.54
CA ARG A 90 -8.67 -0.03 -11.75
C ARG A 90 -8.24 -0.97 -10.63
N ASN A 91 -8.82 -2.15 -10.59
CA ASN A 91 -8.17 -3.29 -9.96
C ASN A 91 -7.75 -4.30 -11.03
N ILE A 92 -6.69 -5.02 -10.72
CA ILE A 92 -6.29 -6.23 -11.41
C ILE A 92 -6.88 -7.42 -10.63
N TYR A 93 -7.61 -8.30 -11.32
CA TYR A 93 -8.23 -9.47 -10.71
C TYR A 93 -7.68 -10.75 -11.33
N SER A 94 -7.51 -11.79 -10.52
CA SER A 94 -7.32 -13.16 -11.01
C SER A 94 -8.24 -14.12 -10.27
N LYS A 95 -8.92 -14.98 -11.03
CA LYS A 95 -9.83 -16.05 -10.52
C LYS A 95 -9.24 -17.45 -10.65
N ASP A 96 -8.02 -17.55 -11.18
CA ASP A 96 -7.33 -18.80 -11.50
C ASP A 96 -5.94 -18.84 -10.84
N HIS A 97 -5.84 -18.23 -9.65
CA HIS A 97 -4.64 -18.21 -8.82
C HIS A 97 -3.43 -17.55 -9.51
N GLY A 98 -3.66 -16.45 -10.22
CA GLY A 98 -2.64 -15.61 -10.83
C GLY A 98 -2.23 -16.01 -12.25
N LYS A 99 -2.86 -17.04 -12.83
CA LYS A 99 -2.54 -17.49 -14.21
C LYS A 99 -3.02 -16.51 -15.26
N THR A 100 -4.21 -15.93 -15.07
CA THR A 100 -4.74 -14.85 -15.90
C THR A 100 -5.22 -13.69 -15.04
N CYS A 101 -5.04 -12.49 -15.58
CA CYS A 101 -5.42 -11.25 -14.93
C CYS A 101 -6.30 -10.43 -15.87
N ILE A 102 -7.36 -9.82 -15.32
CA ILE A 102 -8.26 -8.91 -16.04
C ILE A 102 -8.41 -7.61 -15.27
N ASN A 103 -8.67 -6.52 -16.01
CA ASN A 103 -9.00 -5.23 -15.42
C ASN A 103 -10.48 -5.17 -15.07
N GLY A 104 -10.79 -4.55 -13.93
CA GLY A 104 -12.16 -4.13 -13.60
C GLY A 104 -12.18 -2.73 -12.98
N GLY A 105 -13.29 -2.03 -13.17
CA GLY A 105 -13.52 -0.68 -12.65
C GLY A 105 -14.44 -0.68 -11.43
N PHE A 106 -14.39 0.42 -10.68
CA PHE A 106 -15.37 0.75 -9.65
C PHE A 106 -16.40 1.76 -10.18
N SER A 107 -17.50 1.91 -9.46
CA SER A 107 -18.34 3.10 -9.57
C SER A 107 -17.54 4.36 -9.21
N ALA A 108 -18.12 5.54 -9.46
CA ALA A 108 -17.52 6.81 -9.05
C ALA A 108 -17.14 6.79 -7.55
N TYR A 109 -15.96 7.34 -7.26
CA TYR A 109 -15.49 7.54 -5.89
C TYR A 109 -16.11 8.81 -5.31
N GLU A 110 -16.46 8.77 -4.02
CA GLU A 110 -16.88 9.93 -3.24
C GLU A 110 -15.81 10.22 -2.18
N PRO A 111 -15.43 11.50 -1.96
CA PRO A 111 -14.48 11.85 -0.90
C PRO A 111 -14.96 11.41 0.49
N ASP A 112 -14.09 10.77 1.27
CA ASP A 112 -14.32 10.58 2.71
C ASP A 112 -13.56 11.64 3.50
N ASN A 113 -14.28 12.62 4.04
CA ASN A 113 -13.69 13.72 4.80
C ASN A 113 -13.33 13.33 6.26
N LYS A 114 -13.47 12.07 6.67
CA LYS A 114 -13.21 11.66 8.07
C LYS A 114 -11.73 11.39 8.34
N PRO A 115 -10.99 10.61 7.53
CA PRO A 115 -9.54 10.52 7.68
C PRO A 115 -8.90 11.66 6.87
N LEU A 116 -8.25 12.60 7.55
CA LEU A 116 -7.37 13.55 6.87
C LEU A 116 -6.19 12.79 6.26
N ASP A 117 -5.79 13.20 5.07
CA ASP A 117 -4.67 12.62 4.32
C ASP A 117 -3.87 13.73 3.61
N PRO A 118 -2.53 13.70 3.65
CA PRO A 118 -1.67 14.71 3.06
C PRO A 118 -1.31 14.40 1.59
N GLU A 119 -2.18 13.68 0.87
CA GLU A 119 -1.91 13.10 -0.45
C GLU A 119 -0.73 12.10 -0.40
N ASP A 120 -0.89 11.08 0.45
CA ASP A 120 0.11 10.04 0.68
C ASP A 120 -0.50 8.64 0.52
N GLU A 121 0.36 7.62 0.45
CA GLU A 121 -0.12 6.23 0.45
C GLU A 121 -0.74 5.86 1.81
N ILE A 122 -1.73 4.98 1.74
CA ILE A 122 -2.42 4.43 2.90
C ILE A 122 -2.36 2.91 2.87
N SER A 123 -2.33 2.29 4.05
CA SER A 123 -2.50 0.84 4.15
C SER A 123 -3.82 0.47 4.83
N VAL A 124 -4.43 -0.60 4.33
CA VAL A 124 -5.69 -1.16 4.86
C VAL A 124 -5.52 -2.66 5.08
N LEU A 125 -5.91 -3.14 6.25
CA LEU A 125 -5.89 -4.54 6.62
C LEU A 125 -7.29 -4.98 7.07
N PHE A 126 -7.86 -5.95 6.37
CA PHE A 126 -9.00 -6.69 6.88
C PHE A 126 -8.50 -7.74 7.89
N TYR A 127 -8.62 -7.44 9.19
CA TYR A 127 -7.93 -8.19 10.23
C TYR A 127 -8.67 -9.47 10.64
N ASN A 128 -10.00 -9.43 10.70
CA ASN A 128 -10.82 -10.61 10.95
C ASN A 128 -12.25 -10.43 10.43
N ASN A 129 -12.88 -11.55 10.04
CA ASN A 129 -14.33 -11.66 9.90
C ASN A 129 -15.01 -11.57 11.27
N ALA A 130 -16.32 -11.33 11.29
CA ALA A 130 -17.06 -11.45 12.54
C ALA A 130 -17.00 -12.91 13.03
N GLU A 131 -16.56 -13.10 14.26
CA GLU A 131 -16.52 -14.36 14.98
C GLU A 131 -17.64 -14.38 16.02
N SER A 132 -17.93 -15.55 16.62
CA SER A 132 -18.99 -15.67 17.64
C SER A 132 -18.77 -14.77 18.87
N ASP A 133 -17.53 -14.44 19.18
CA ASP A 133 -17.10 -13.68 20.36
C ASP A 133 -16.34 -12.39 20.00
N ALA A 134 -16.24 -12.03 18.71
CA ALA A 134 -15.48 -10.87 18.27
C ALA A 134 -16.07 -10.20 17.01
N PRO A 135 -16.24 -8.87 16.97
CA PRO A 135 -16.69 -8.17 15.77
C PRO A 135 -15.67 -8.27 14.63
N SER A 136 -16.11 -8.09 13.39
CA SER A 136 -15.20 -7.87 12.27
C SER A 136 -14.41 -6.59 12.47
N ARG A 137 -13.17 -6.56 11.96
CA ARG A 137 -12.29 -5.40 12.11
C ARG A 137 -11.57 -5.09 10.80
N THR A 138 -11.72 -3.86 10.36
CA THR A 138 -10.86 -3.26 9.33
C THR A 138 -9.93 -2.27 10.00
N ILE A 139 -8.64 -2.39 9.74
CA ILE A 139 -7.59 -1.51 10.25
C ILE A 139 -7.10 -0.64 9.11
N PHE A 140 -6.93 0.64 9.39
CA PHE A 140 -6.44 1.64 8.45
C PHE A 140 -5.29 2.39 9.09
N LEU A 141 -4.24 2.66 8.31
CA LEU A 141 -3.08 3.42 8.74
C LEU A 141 -2.71 4.41 7.64
N ASN A 142 -2.68 5.69 8.02
CA ASN A 142 -2.15 6.80 7.25
C ASN A 142 -1.62 7.88 8.20
N SER A 143 -1.14 9.01 7.69
CA SER A 143 -0.66 10.12 8.53
C SER A 143 -1.76 10.88 9.29
N GLY A 144 -3.03 10.67 8.97
CA GLY A 144 -4.17 11.18 9.74
C GLY A 144 -4.27 12.70 9.89
N THR A 145 -3.45 13.47 9.18
CA THR A 145 -3.32 14.94 9.17
C THR A 145 -2.87 15.44 7.80
N THR A 146 -2.55 16.73 7.68
CA THR A 146 -2.00 17.37 6.47
C THR A 146 -0.47 17.28 6.36
N THR A 147 0.20 16.61 7.29
CA THR A 147 1.64 16.28 7.20
C THR A 147 1.81 14.77 7.06
N ARG A 148 2.96 14.27 6.62
CA ARG A 148 3.24 12.82 6.48
C ARG A 148 3.72 12.13 7.77
N THR A 149 3.99 12.88 8.82
CA THR A 149 4.74 12.42 10.00
C THR A 149 3.87 12.16 11.23
N GLU A 150 2.55 12.06 11.07
CA GLU A 150 1.60 11.87 12.15
C GLU A 150 0.80 10.56 12.04
N MET A 151 1.48 9.51 11.58
CA MET A 151 0.94 8.16 11.38
C MET A 151 -0.02 7.73 12.49
N ARG A 152 -1.20 7.24 12.10
CA ARG A 152 -2.31 6.94 13.01
C ARG A 152 -3.04 5.68 12.59
N PHE A 153 -3.09 4.71 13.50
CA PHE A 153 -3.98 3.56 13.37
C PHE A 153 -5.43 3.98 13.58
N ARG A 154 -6.32 3.37 12.82
CA ARG A 154 -7.78 3.44 12.99
C ARG A 154 -8.38 2.05 12.91
N ILE A 155 -9.39 1.76 13.73
CA ILE A 155 -10.17 0.51 13.64
C ILE A 155 -11.62 0.84 13.33
N SER A 156 -12.17 0.15 12.33
CA SER A 156 -13.58 0.14 12.00
C SER A 156 -14.20 -1.22 12.32
N TYR A 157 -15.43 -1.20 12.82
CA TYR A 157 -16.26 -2.38 13.12
C TYR A 157 -17.47 -2.53 12.20
N ASN A 158 -17.60 -1.68 11.19
CA ASN A 158 -18.79 -1.57 10.35
C ASN A 158 -18.44 -1.45 8.86
N ASN A 159 -17.47 -2.25 8.42
CA ASN A 159 -16.98 -2.28 7.04
C ASN A 159 -16.43 -0.92 6.58
N ALA A 160 -15.54 -0.33 7.38
CA ALA A 160 -14.86 0.94 7.09
C ALA A 160 -15.80 2.16 6.94
N LYS A 161 -17.05 2.11 7.42
CA LYS A 161 -17.97 3.26 7.38
C LYS A 161 -17.65 4.32 8.43
N THR A 162 -17.20 3.90 9.61
CA THR A 162 -16.74 4.79 10.69
C THR A 162 -15.49 4.23 11.36
N TRP A 163 -14.74 5.12 12.01
CA TRP A 163 -13.43 4.85 12.62
C TRP A 163 -13.43 5.25 14.10
N PRO A 164 -14.17 4.55 14.99
CA PRO A 164 -14.34 4.98 16.39
C PRO A 164 -13.08 4.85 17.27
N MET A 165 -12.08 4.08 16.85
CA MET A 165 -10.85 3.87 17.62
C MET A 165 -9.64 4.34 16.83
N CYS A 166 -8.73 5.07 17.47
CA CYS A 166 -7.45 5.43 16.89
C CYS A 166 -6.31 5.51 17.91
N ARG A 167 -5.10 5.30 17.41
CA ARG A 167 -3.87 5.52 18.15
C ARG A 167 -2.79 6.12 17.25
N PRO A 168 -2.15 7.24 17.64
CA PRO A 168 -0.93 7.70 16.98
C PRO A 168 0.18 6.65 17.07
N LEU A 169 0.91 6.43 15.98
CA LEU A 169 2.08 5.57 15.95
C LEU A 169 3.22 6.14 16.80
N SER A 170 3.27 7.47 16.97
CA SER A 170 4.23 8.17 17.86
C SER A 170 4.12 7.78 19.34
N ASN A 171 3.11 6.99 19.72
CA ASN A 171 3.08 6.31 21.01
C ASN A 171 4.07 5.14 21.11
N PHE A 172 4.71 4.73 20.00
CA PHE A 172 5.93 3.94 19.99
C PHE A 172 7.15 4.86 20.12
N THR A 173 8.19 4.36 20.76
CA THR A 173 9.52 5.00 20.71
C THR A 173 10.33 4.30 19.62
N PRO A 174 10.57 4.93 18.46
CA PRO A 174 11.39 4.33 17.44
C PRO A 174 12.86 4.24 17.91
N PRO A 175 13.66 3.32 17.34
CA PRO A 175 15.08 3.22 17.68
C PRO A 175 15.82 4.54 17.45
N SER A 176 16.78 4.87 18.30
CA SER A 176 17.60 6.08 18.13
C SER A 176 18.29 6.09 16.75
N GLY A 177 18.23 7.22 16.06
CA GLY A 177 18.83 7.36 14.73
C GLY A 177 17.96 6.84 13.58
N SER A 178 16.72 6.44 13.85
CA SER A 178 15.77 6.02 12.81
C SER A 178 15.26 7.15 11.93
N GLY A 179 15.49 8.42 12.28
CA GLY A 179 14.89 9.57 11.61
C GLY A 179 13.43 9.81 12.00
N THR A 180 12.75 10.65 11.22
CA THR A 180 11.34 10.98 11.39
C THR A 180 10.48 9.95 10.65
N GLU A 181 9.72 9.19 11.44
CA GLU A 181 8.78 8.20 10.93
C GLU A 181 7.55 8.85 10.29
N GLY A 182 7.15 8.35 9.12
CA GLY A 182 6.03 8.88 8.36
C GLY A 182 6.23 8.81 6.86
N GLY A 183 5.13 8.59 6.13
CA GLY A 183 5.15 8.29 4.71
C GLY A 183 4.29 7.07 4.41
N TYR A 184 4.73 6.28 3.43
CA TYR A 184 4.03 5.07 3.01
C TYR A 184 4.06 4.02 4.12
N SER A 185 3.06 3.15 4.14
CA SER A 185 2.94 2.09 5.13
C SER A 185 2.43 0.78 4.53
N SER A 186 2.63 -0.33 5.23
CA SER A 186 1.99 -1.60 4.87
C SER A 186 1.74 -2.45 6.11
N MET A 187 0.61 -3.17 6.12
CA MET A 187 0.16 -3.94 7.28
C MET A 187 -0.07 -5.40 6.93
N VAL A 188 0.25 -6.28 7.87
CA VAL A 188 -0.06 -7.71 7.80
C VAL A 188 -0.53 -8.22 9.16
N LYS A 189 -1.39 -9.24 9.15
CA LYS A 189 -1.68 -10.01 10.36
C LYS A 189 -0.66 -11.13 10.51
N THR A 190 0.03 -11.12 11.65
CA THR A 190 1.01 -12.16 12.00
C THR A 190 0.33 -13.38 12.63
N ALA A 191 1.00 -14.54 12.60
CA ALA A 191 0.45 -15.81 13.06
C ALA A 191 0.05 -15.81 14.55
N ASP A 192 0.76 -15.05 15.39
CA ASP A 192 0.45 -14.88 16.81
C ASP A 192 -0.59 -13.77 17.08
N LYS A 193 -1.40 -13.45 16.06
CA LYS A 193 -2.52 -12.50 16.11
C LYS A 193 -2.08 -11.06 16.43
N ASN A 194 -0.85 -10.68 16.16
CA ASN A 194 -0.44 -9.28 16.13
C ASN A 194 -0.62 -8.68 14.74
N ILE A 195 -0.58 -7.36 14.68
CA ILE A 195 -0.44 -6.57 13.46
C ILE A 195 1.05 -6.28 13.32
N GLY A 196 1.61 -6.68 12.18
CA GLY A 196 2.91 -6.25 11.72
C GLY A 196 2.75 -5.06 10.78
N VAL A 197 3.59 -4.05 10.96
CA VAL A 197 3.51 -2.77 10.23
C VAL A 197 4.90 -2.37 9.75
N MET A 198 5.00 -2.04 8.47
CA MET A 198 6.14 -1.33 7.91
C MET A 198 5.76 0.13 7.68
N VAL A 199 6.64 1.07 8.00
CA VAL A 199 6.44 2.51 7.75
C VAL A 199 7.74 3.13 7.24
N GLU A 200 7.65 4.00 6.23
CA GLU A 200 8.79 4.81 5.79
C GLU A 200 9.32 5.70 6.93
N THR A 201 10.62 5.96 6.89
CA THR A 201 11.25 6.97 7.74
C THR A 201 12.24 7.81 6.96
N ASN A 202 12.42 9.06 7.40
CA ASN A 202 13.26 10.06 6.78
C ASN A 202 14.32 10.57 7.75
N LEU A 203 15.60 10.36 7.43
CA LEU A 203 16.70 10.70 8.35
C LEU A 203 16.95 12.21 8.47
N ASP A 204 16.61 12.97 7.43
CA ASP A 204 16.70 14.43 7.39
C ASP A 204 15.51 15.05 6.63
N ILE A 205 14.49 15.45 7.39
CA ILE A 205 13.29 16.12 6.86
C ILE A 205 13.55 17.56 6.40
N SER A 206 14.72 18.15 6.72
CA SER A 206 15.08 19.51 6.30
C SER A 206 15.67 19.54 4.89
N ASN A 207 16.20 18.41 4.40
CA ASN A 207 16.75 18.27 3.06
C ASN A 207 16.27 16.98 2.39
N ASN A 208 15.00 16.99 1.98
CA ASN A 208 14.33 15.80 1.45
C ASN A 208 15.01 15.20 0.22
N ASP A 209 15.65 16.00 -0.64
CA ASP A 209 16.17 15.58 -1.94
C ASP A 209 17.37 14.63 -1.82
N VAL A 210 18.20 14.82 -0.79
CA VAL A 210 19.41 14.02 -0.55
C VAL A 210 19.34 13.18 0.71
N SER A 211 18.27 13.34 1.50
CA SER A 211 18.13 12.62 2.75
C SER A 211 17.97 11.12 2.50
N ALA A 212 18.61 10.31 3.34
CA ALA A 212 18.41 8.87 3.33
C ALA A 212 17.00 8.53 3.85
N ARG A 213 16.42 7.46 3.30
CA ARG A 213 15.14 6.90 3.73
C ARG A 213 15.35 5.48 4.25
N GLY A 214 14.53 5.08 5.21
CA GLY A 214 14.51 3.74 5.76
C GLY A 214 13.09 3.20 5.88
N ILE A 215 12.98 1.99 6.41
CA ILE A 215 11.71 1.36 6.74
C ILE A 215 11.81 0.87 8.19
N LEU A 216 10.86 1.27 9.03
CA LEU A 216 10.69 0.75 10.38
C LEU A 216 9.68 -0.37 10.39
N TRP A 217 9.95 -1.41 11.18
CA TRP A 217 9.02 -2.51 11.46
C TRP A 217 8.48 -2.41 12.88
N HIS A 218 7.17 -2.41 13.02
CA HIS A 218 6.45 -2.47 14.28
C HIS A 218 5.65 -3.76 14.37
N LYS A 219 5.50 -4.27 15.59
CA LYS A 219 4.60 -5.37 15.90
C LYS A 219 3.78 -5.03 17.13
N LEU A 220 2.45 -5.08 16.99
CA LEU A 220 1.52 -4.66 18.03
C LEU A 220 0.25 -5.50 18.05
N ASN A 221 -0.38 -5.67 19.21
CA ASN A 221 -1.68 -6.33 19.30
C ASN A 221 -2.83 -5.32 19.17
N LEU A 222 -4.05 -5.83 19.01
CA LEU A 222 -5.25 -5.00 18.99
C LEU A 222 -5.41 -4.18 20.28
N THR A 223 -5.12 -4.77 21.44
CA THR A 223 -5.25 -4.12 22.75
C THR A 223 -4.46 -2.81 22.81
N TRP A 224 -3.27 -2.76 22.22
CA TRP A 224 -2.49 -1.52 22.12
C TRP A 224 -3.27 -0.44 21.38
N ILE A 225 -3.93 -0.72 20.26
CA ILE A 225 -4.75 0.28 19.55
C ILE A 225 -6.03 0.63 20.33
N LEU A 226 -6.57 -0.29 21.14
CA LEU A 226 -7.84 -0.09 21.84
C LEU A 226 -7.73 0.68 23.15
N HIS A 227 -6.57 0.64 23.82
CA HIS A 227 -6.36 1.28 25.13
C HIS A 227 -5.82 2.71 24.97
N THR A 228 -6.58 3.55 24.27
CA THR A 228 -6.30 4.97 23.94
C THR A 228 -7.63 5.71 23.78
N CYS A 229 -7.59 7.00 23.47
CA CYS A 229 -8.76 7.83 23.22
C CYS A 229 -9.56 7.36 22.00
N ALA A 230 -10.87 7.64 22.02
CA ALA A 230 -11.74 7.53 20.85
C ALA A 230 -11.35 8.56 19.77
N CYS A 231 -11.67 8.24 18.51
CA CYS A 231 -11.83 9.26 17.48
C CYS A 231 -13.26 9.82 17.52
#